data_AF-A0A180FX59-F1
#
_entry.id   AF-A0A180FX59-F1
#
_cell.length_a   1.000
_cell.length_b   1.000
_cell.length_c   1.000
_cell.angle_alpha   90.00
_cell.angle_beta   90.00
_cell.angle_gamma   90.00
#
_symmetry.space_group_name_H-M   'P 1'
#
loop_
_entity.id
_entity.type
_entity.pdbx_description
1 polymer ?
#
loop_
_entity_poly.entity_id
_entity_poly.type
_entity_poly.pdbx_seq_one_letter_code
_entity_poly.pdbx_strand_id
1 'polypeptide(L)'
;MVTVQHTDYDPLTKQQVQFKTQYKIGGQNILANTFGLFQIGREVLISGNICGYGQEAFMWIVNALSVSIPSGHQTNTLSSNIKSNNNAAMRRRPGL
;
A
#
# COMPACT_ATOMS: atom_id res chain seq x y z
N MET A 1 -8.53 -2.63 9.30
CA MET A 1 -8.86 -2.17 7.93
C MET A 1 -7.67 -1.41 7.38
N VAL A 2 -7.51 -1.34 6.06
CA VAL A 2 -6.39 -0.66 5.38
C VAL A 2 -6.97 0.29 4.33
N THR A 3 -6.52 1.54 4.30
CA THR A 3 -6.90 2.48 3.24
C THR A 3 -5.80 2.55 2.21
N VAL A 4 -6.16 2.39 0.93
CA VAL A 4 -5.21 2.42 -0.19
C VAL A 4 -5.57 3.61 -1.10
N GLN A 5 -4.54 4.34 -1.52
CA GLN A 5 -4.64 5.36 -2.56
C GLN A 5 -4.47 4.68 -3.91
N HIS A 6 -5.46 4.82 -4.78
CA HIS A 6 -5.40 4.37 -6.16
C HIS A 6 -5.20 5.57 -7.07
N THR A 7 -4.53 5.32 -8.18
CA THR A 7 -4.38 6.26 -9.29
C THR A 7 -4.89 5.55 -10.54
N ASP A 8 -5.78 6.20 -11.28
CA ASP A 8 -6.30 5.70 -12.55
C ASP A 8 -6.24 6.80 -13.61
N TYR A 9 -6.30 6.42 -14.88
CA TYR A 9 -6.35 7.36 -15.99
C TYR A 9 -7.80 7.68 -16.36
N ASP A 10 -8.18 8.95 -16.33
CA ASP A 10 -9.47 9.39 -16.81
C ASP A 10 -9.39 9.72 -18.32
N PRO A 11 -10.06 8.96 -19.20
CA PRO A 11 -9.99 9.17 -20.64
C PRO A 11 -10.71 10.45 -21.11
N LEU A 12 -11.65 10.99 -20.34
CA LEU A 12 -12.39 12.19 -20.71
C LEU A 12 -11.54 13.45 -20.47
N THR A 13 -10.93 13.54 -19.30
CA THR A 13 -10.09 14.68 -18.92
C THR A 13 -8.63 14.53 -19.36
N LYS A 14 -8.23 13.31 -19.77
CA LYS A 14 -6.86 12.91 -20.12
C LYS A 14 -5.86 13.14 -19.00
N GLN A 15 -6.30 12.98 -17.76
CA GLN A 15 -5.50 13.23 -16.56
C GLN A 15 -5.46 12.00 -15.65
N GLN A 16 -4.45 11.94 -14.77
CA GLN A 16 -4.47 10.99 -13.66
C GLN A 16 -5.44 11.47 -12.58
N VAL A 17 -6.33 10.58 -12.17
CA VAL A 17 -7.25 10.78 -11.05
C VAL A 17 -6.82 9.91 -9.87
N GLN A 18 -7.03 10.44 -8.68
CA GLN A 18 -6.68 9.77 -7.43
C GLN A 18 -7.93 9.57 -6.58
N PHE A 19 -8.14 8.35 -6.10
CA PHE A 19 -9.23 8.02 -5.19
C PHE A 19 -8.79 7.03 -4.12
N LYS A 20 -9.47 7.03 -2.97
CA LYS A 20 -9.17 6.15 -1.85
C LYS A 20 -10.21 5.06 -1.70
N THR A 21 -9.75 3.90 -1.29
CA THR A 21 -10.59 2.73 -1.03
C THR A 21 -10.23 2.14 0.33
N GLN A 22 -11.24 1.81 1.12
CA GLN A 22 -11.07 1.16 2.42
C GLN A 22 -11.26 -0.36 2.29
N TYR A 23 -10.20 -1.11 2.60
CA TYR A 23 -10.19 -2.56 2.58
C TYR A 23 -10.38 -3.14 3.99
N LYS A 24 -11.40 -3.98 4.13
CA LYS A 24 -11.62 -4.84 5.29
C LYS A 24 -10.74 -6.07 5.14
N ILE A 25 -9.51 -5.96 5.67
CA ILE A 25 -8.57 -7.06 5.81
C ILE A 25 -8.91 -7.80 7.11
N GLY A 26 -9.77 -8.80 7.07
CA GLY A 26 -10.18 -9.57 8.25
C GLY A 26 -11.39 -10.46 8.02
N GLY A 27 -11.47 -11.58 8.74
CA GLY A 27 -12.57 -12.55 8.69
C GLY A 27 -12.16 -13.97 8.30
N GLN A 28 -10.99 -14.15 7.68
CA GLN A 28 -10.42 -15.47 7.38
C GLN A 28 -8.97 -15.56 7.88
N ASN A 29 -8.62 -16.69 8.51
CA ASN A 29 -7.30 -16.95 9.12
C ASN A 29 -6.12 -16.71 8.14
N ILE A 30 -6.37 -16.89 6.84
CA ILE A 30 -5.37 -16.74 5.77
C ILE A 30 -4.86 -15.29 5.66
N LEU A 31 -5.68 -14.29 6.02
CA LEU A 31 -5.31 -12.88 5.89
C LEU A 31 -4.77 -12.26 7.19
N ALA A 32 -4.81 -12.98 8.32
CA ALA A 32 -4.41 -12.46 9.62
C ALA A 32 -2.95 -11.96 9.64
N ASN A 33 -2.05 -12.66 8.96
CA ASN A 33 -0.62 -12.31 8.89
C ASN A 33 -0.28 -11.33 7.76
N THR A 34 -1.26 -10.90 6.95
CA THR A 34 -0.99 -10.01 5.80
C THR A 34 -0.81 -8.55 6.20
N PHE A 35 -1.15 -8.18 7.44
CA PHE A 35 -0.99 -6.80 7.91
C PHE A 35 0.47 -6.29 7.80
N GLY A 36 1.47 -7.15 8.03
CA GLY A 36 2.88 -6.79 7.89
C GLY A 36 3.33 -6.50 6.45
N LEU A 37 2.50 -6.85 5.45
CA LEU A 37 2.78 -6.57 4.04
C LEU A 37 2.52 -5.10 3.68
N PHE A 38 1.60 -4.43 4.39
CA PHE A 38 1.25 -3.04 4.12
C PHE A 38 2.29 -2.10 4.71
N GLN A 39 2.88 -1.28 3.85
CA GLN A 39 3.79 -0.21 4.23
C GLN A 39 3.44 1.03 3.43
N ILE A 40 3.60 2.22 4.02
CA ILE A 40 3.42 3.47 3.29
C ILE A 40 4.46 3.53 2.16
N GLY A 41 4.02 3.96 0.97
CA GLY A 41 4.85 3.98 -0.22
C GLY A 41 5.05 2.61 -0.88
N ARG A 42 4.41 1.55 -0.34
CA ARG A 42 4.39 0.22 -0.95
C ARG A 42 3.13 -0.02 -1.77
N GLU A 43 3.27 -0.58 -2.97
CA GLU A 43 2.18 -1.04 -3.81
C GLU A 43 1.88 -2.48 -3.45
N VAL A 44 0.60 -2.77 -3.41
CA VAL A 44 0.05 -4.06 -3.03
C VAL A 44 -1.06 -4.38 -4.02
N LEU A 45 -1.15 -5.64 -4.42
CA LEU A 45 -2.30 -6.13 -5.16
C LEU A 45 -3.30 -6.69 -4.16
N ILE A 46 -4.51 -6.13 -4.16
CA ILE A 46 -5.60 -6.58 -3.29
C ILE A 46 -6.77 -6.96 -4.19
N SER A 47 -7.26 -8.19 -4.05
CA SER A 47 -8.51 -8.61 -4.67
C SER A 47 -9.63 -8.69 -3.62
N GLY A 48 -10.86 -8.36 -4.01
CA GLY A 48 -11.97 -8.30 -3.06
C GLY A 48 -13.31 -7.95 -3.70
N ASN A 49 -14.37 -7.94 -2.90
CA ASN A 49 -15.71 -7.52 -3.33
C ASN A 49 -16.07 -6.15 -2.74
N ILE A 50 -16.62 -5.26 -3.57
CA ILE A 50 -17.16 -3.99 -3.08
C ILE A 50 -18.42 -4.31 -2.27
N CYS A 51 -18.47 -3.85 -1.02
CA CYS A 51 -19.57 -4.12 -0.10
C CYS A 51 -20.27 -2.85 0.38
N GLY A 52 -19.83 -1.67 -0.06
CA GLY A 52 -20.52 -0.42 0.22
C GLY A 52 -19.69 0.81 -0.17
N TYR A 53 -20.23 1.97 0.17
CA TYR A 53 -19.59 3.27 -0.01
C TYR A 53 -19.75 4.08 1.28
N GLY A 54 -18.63 4.54 1.85
CA GLY A 54 -18.63 5.41 3.02
C GLY A 54 -18.83 6.85 2.60
N GLN A 55 -20.05 7.37 2.75
CA GLN A 55 -20.43 8.70 2.24
C GLN A 55 -19.68 9.84 2.94
N GLU A 56 -19.38 9.71 4.23
CA GLU A 56 -18.62 10.71 5.00
C GLU A 56 -17.17 10.82 4.50
N ALA A 57 -16.57 9.68 4.18
CA ALA A 57 -15.16 9.60 3.81
C ALA A 57 -14.93 9.60 2.30
N PHE A 58 -16.01 9.57 1.51
CA PHE A 58 -16.01 9.45 0.05
C PHE A 58 -15.18 8.28 -0.49
N MET A 59 -15.26 7.12 0.18
CA MET A 59 -14.46 5.93 -0.16
C MET A 59 -15.32 4.70 -0.41
N TRP A 60 -14.95 3.92 -1.42
CA TRP A 60 -15.46 2.56 -1.57
C TRP A 60 -14.97 1.67 -0.43
N ILE A 61 -15.84 0.77 0.02
CA ILE A 61 -15.54 -0.21 1.06
C ILE A 61 -15.49 -1.59 0.40
N VAL A 62 -14.38 -2.31 0.58
CA VAL A 62 -14.11 -3.59 -0.06
C VAL A 62 -13.79 -4.65 1.00
N ASN A 63 -14.41 -5.83 0.94
CA ASN A 63 -13.90 -6.98 1.71
C ASN A 63 -12.79 -7.66 0.90
N ALA A 64 -11.60 -7.75 1.47
CA ALA A 64 -10.46 -8.35 0.80
C ALA A 64 -10.55 -9.89 0.84
N LEU A 65 -10.20 -10.51 -0.28
CA LEU A 65 -10.10 -11.96 -0.47
C LEU A 65 -8.64 -12.42 -0.56
N SER A 66 -7.77 -11.61 -1.17
CA SER A 66 -6.33 -11.88 -1.23
C SER A 66 -5.50 -10.61 -1.22
N VAL A 67 -4.24 -10.74 -0.78
CA VAL A 67 -3.24 -9.69 -0.76
C VAL A 67 -1.93 -10.28 -1.27
N SER A 68 -1.27 -9.62 -2.22
CA SER A 68 0.06 -10.00 -2.69
C SER A 68 0.93 -8.78 -2.96
N ILE A 69 2.25 -8.98 -2.98
CA ILE A 69 3.23 -7.97 -3.36
C ILE A 69 3.55 -8.15 -4.85
N PRO A 70 3.32 -7.15 -5.71
CA PRO A 70 3.69 -7.24 -7.12
C PRO A 70 5.22 -7.22 -7.29
N SER A 71 5.72 -7.95 -8.30
CA SER A 71 7.12 -7.89 -8.72
C SER A 71 7.42 -6.57 -9.42
N GLY A 72 8.58 -5.96 -9.17
CA GLY A 72 8.97 -4.67 -9.76
C GLY A 72 8.33 -3.46 -9.07
N HIS A 73 7.70 -3.69 -7.91
CA HIS A 73 7.13 -2.63 -7.10
C HIS A 73 8.21 -1.61 -6.64
N GLN A 74 7.94 -0.33 -6.87
CA GLN A 74 8.77 0.77 -6.36
C GLN A 74 8.43 1.06 -4.90
N THR A 75 9.17 0.48 -3.96
CA THR A 75 9.08 0.97 -2.59
C THR A 75 9.64 2.39 -2.57
N ASN A 76 8.75 3.39 -2.56
CA ASN A 76 9.12 4.74 -2.22
C ASN A 76 9.41 4.74 -0.71
N THR A 77 10.58 4.20 -0.33
CA THR A 77 11.20 4.58 0.92
C THR A 77 11.42 6.07 0.80
N LEU A 78 10.54 6.86 1.39
CA LEU A 78 10.92 8.18 1.88
C LEU A 78 12.11 7.90 2.79
N SER A 79 13.31 7.92 2.23
CA SER A 79 14.52 8.13 2.99
C SER A 79 14.29 9.49 3.61
N SER A 80 13.76 9.52 4.83
CA SER A 80 13.86 10.68 5.68
C SER A 80 15.33 11.06 5.63
N ASN A 81 15.65 12.17 4.99
CA ASN A 81 16.96 12.80 5.03
C ASN A 81 17.17 13.27 6.47
N ILE A 82 17.29 12.33 7.40
CA ILE A 82 17.93 12.58 8.68
C ILE A 82 19.37 12.76 8.29
N LYS A 83 19.83 14.02 8.25
CA LYS A 83 21.25 14.33 8.29
C LYS A 83 21.79 13.78 9.62
N SER A 84 22.05 12.48 9.67
CA SER A 84 22.84 11.87 10.73
C SER A 84 24.26 12.31 10.47
N ASN A 85 24.62 13.46 11.04
CA ASN A 85 25.99 13.88 11.14
C ASN A 85 26.68 12.96 12.14
N ASN A 86 27.01 11.74 11.71
CA ASN A 86 27.74 10.77 12.52
C ASN A 86 28.81 10.12 11.64
N ASN A 87 30.04 10.60 11.82
CA ASN A 87 31.26 9.89 11.49
C ASN A 87 31.21 8.49 12.11
N ALA A 88 30.95 7.45 11.32
CA ALA A 88 31.22 6.07 11.72
C ALA A 88 31.31 5.14 10.50
N ALA A 89 32.56 4.88 10.10
CA ALA A 89 33.09 3.64 9.55
C ALA A 89 32.14 2.73 8.74
N MET A 90 32.41 2.70 7.43
CA MET A 90 32.27 1.58 6.50
C MET A 90 32.10 0.21 7.19
N ARG A 91 30.86 -0.25 7.37
CA ARG A 91 30.56 -1.66 7.67
C ARG A 91 30.27 -2.41 6.38
N ARG A 92 31.30 -3.08 5.86
CA ARG A 92 31.21 -4.03 4.75
C ARG A 92 30.35 -5.23 5.19
N ARG A 93 29.49 -5.72 4.30
CA ARG A 93 28.66 -6.92 4.50
C ARG A 93 29.54 -8.17 4.69
N PRO A 94 29.35 -8.98 5.73
CA PRO A 94 29.78 -10.38 5.75
C PRO A 94 28.88 -11.21 4.83
N GLY A 95 29.48 -12.13 4.08
CA GLY A 95 28.88 -12.83 2.94
C GLY A 95 27.68 -13.72 3.25
N LEU A 96 26.64 -13.61 2.41
CA LEU A 96 26.19 -14.60 1.43
C LEU A 96 25.38 -13.86 0.35
#